data_AF-A0A958TH19-F1
#
_entry.id   AF-A0A958TH19-F1
#
_cell.length_a   1.000
_cell.length_b   1.000
_cell.length_c   1.000
_cell.angle_alpha   90.00
_cell.angle_beta   90.00
_cell.angle_gamma   90.00
#
_symmetry.space_group_name_H-M   'P 1'
#
loop_
_entity.id
_entity.type
_entity.pdbx_description
1 polymer ?
#
loop_
_entity_poly.entity_id
_entity_poly.type
_entity_poly.pdbx_seq_one_letter_code
_entity_poly.pdbx_strand_id
1 'polypeptide(L)'
;GITRNIFTFLDSSFFWMITITTIIGVLLSFTKAKSYEGAGASKFGSVFIYILVASIGMKMDLTLIFDNLWLIVIGLVWMAIHAGLMILIAKLIRAPYFFLAVGSQANVGGAASAPIVASAFHPSLATVGVLLAVFGYAIGTVGAILCTVLMQLASAV
;
A
#
# COMPACT_ATOMS: atom_id res chain seq x y z
N GLY A 1 26.95 -1.33 2.12
CA GLY A 1 26.93 -2.22 0.93
C GLY A 1 25.50 -2.36 0.46
N ILE A 2 25.25 -2.14 -0.83
CA ILE A 2 23.92 -2.10 -1.47
C ILE A 2 23.02 -3.29 -1.07
N THR A 3 23.61 -4.47 -0.90
CA THR A 3 22.94 -5.71 -0.44
C THR A 3 22.27 -5.57 0.94
N ARG A 4 22.81 -4.74 1.84
CA ARG A 4 22.23 -4.49 3.17
C ARG A 4 20.97 -3.61 3.11
N ASN A 5 20.85 -2.76 2.09
CA ASN A 5 19.71 -1.87 1.95
C ASN A 5 18.50 -2.57 1.29
N ILE A 6 18.73 -3.57 0.43
CA ILE A 6 17.67 -4.26 -0.33
C ILE A 6 16.65 -4.95 0.59
N PHE A 7 17.09 -5.46 1.73
CA PHE A 7 16.24 -6.18 2.68
C PHE A 7 15.67 -5.32 3.80
N THR A 8 15.78 -3.99 3.72
CA THR A 8 15.27 -3.06 4.76
C THR A 8 13.76 -3.16 4.98
N PHE A 9 13.00 -3.64 3.99
CA PHE A 9 11.58 -3.91 4.18
C PHE A 9 11.31 -5.05 5.18
N LEU A 10 12.27 -5.97 5.38
CA LEU A 10 12.18 -7.04 6.39
C LEU A 10 12.36 -6.51 7.82
N ASP A 11 12.96 -5.34 8.01
CA ASP A 11 13.05 -4.70 9.33
C ASP A 11 11.75 -3.97 9.70
N SER A 12 10.79 -3.86 8.76
CA SER A 12 9.53 -3.16 9.00
C SER A 12 8.64 -3.93 9.97
N SER A 13 8.33 -3.32 11.12
CA SER A 13 7.33 -3.84 12.05
C SER A 13 5.96 -4.03 11.38
N PHE A 14 5.62 -3.16 10.42
CA PHE A 14 4.39 -3.29 9.65
C PHE A 14 4.38 -4.54 8.75
N PHE A 15 5.50 -4.85 8.07
CA PHE A 15 5.64 -6.06 7.26
C PHE A 15 5.38 -7.33 8.08
N TRP A 16 6.03 -7.44 9.25
CA TRP A 16 5.87 -8.62 10.11
C TRP A 16 4.50 -8.70 10.75
N MET A 17 3.92 -7.57 11.16
CA MET A 17 2.56 -7.53 11.68
C MET A 17 1.60 -8.13 10.66
N ILE A 18 1.60 -7.65 9.41
CA ILE A 18 0.69 -8.18 8.39
C ILE A 18 1.00 -9.65 8.05
N THR A 19 2.27 -10.00 7.89
CA THR A 19 2.67 -11.36 7.52
C THR A 19 2.22 -12.38 8.57
N ILE A 20 2.52 -12.14 9.84
CA ILE A 20 2.16 -13.04 10.94
C ILE A 20 0.63 -13.11 11.10
N THR A 21 -0.05 -11.96 11.08
CA THR A 21 -1.51 -11.92 11.25
C THR A 21 -2.22 -12.66 10.11
N THR A 22 -1.69 -12.57 8.89
CA THR A 22 -2.21 -13.29 7.73
C THR A 22 -1.99 -14.79 7.84
N ILE A 23 -0.79 -15.23 8.26
CA ILE A 23 -0.49 -16.65 8.48
C ILE A 23 -1.45 -17.24 9.52
N ILE A 24 -1.62 -16.57 10.66
CA ILE A 24 -2.56 -16.99 11.71
C ILE A 24 -3.99 -17.03 11.16
N GLY A 25 -4.43 -16.00 10.44
CA GLY A 25 -5.76 -15.94 9.83
C GLY A 25 -6.02 -17.09 8.84
N VAL A 26 -5.04 -17.42 8.00
CA VAL A 26 -5.11 -18.55 7.06
C VAL A 26 -5.18 -19.87 7.82
N LEU A 27 -4.34 -20.09 8.83
CA LEU A 27 -4.39 -21.30 9.66
C LEU A 27 -5.75 -21.46 10.35
N LEU A 28 -6.28 -20.38 10.93
CA LEU A 28 -7.60 -20.39 11.57
C LEU A 28 -8.75 -20.62 10.58
N SER A 29 -8.60 -20.24 9.31
CA SER A 29 -9.61 -20.46 8.27
C SER A 29 -9.90 -21.93 7.98
N PHE A 30 -8.96 -22.83 8.29
CA PHE A 30 -9.15 -24.29 8.22
C PHE A 30 -9.90 -24.87 9.43
N THR A 31 -10.17 -24.06 10.45
CA THR A 31 -10.88 -24.47 11.67
C THR A 31 -12.34 -23.98 11.68
N LYS A 32 -13.09 -24.32 12.74
CA LYS A 32 -14.44 -23.80 12.96
C LYS A 32 -14.48 -22.26 13.08
N ALA A 33 -13.34 -21.61 13.32
CA ALA A 33 -13.24 -20.16 13.40
C ALA A 33 -13.66 -19.44 12.10
N LYS A 34 -13.65 -20.11 10.94
CA LYS A 34 -14.17 -19.52 9.69
C LYS A 34 -15.67 -19.14 9.77
N SER A 35 -16.44 -19.76 10.68
CA SER A 35 -17.86 -19.44 10.89
C SER A 35 -18.07 -18.01 11.41
N TYR A 36 -17.06 -17.41 12.07
CA TYR A 36 -17.12 -16.03 12.55
C TYR A 36 -17.17 -15.01 11.41
N GLU A 37 -16.73 -15.37 10.20
CA GLU A 37 -16.90 -14.51 9.03
C GLU A 37 -18.39 -14.31 8.71
N GLY A 38 -19.18 -15.39 8.74
CA GLY A 38 -20.64 -15.35 8.60
C GLY A 38 -21.36 -14.67 9.77
N ALA A 39 -20.73 -14.65 10.95
CA ALA A 39 -21.24 -13.93 12.12
C ALA A 39 -20.86 -12.43 12.14
N GLY A 40 -20.06 -11.95 11.17
CA GLY A 40 -19.76 -10.53 11.00
C GLY A 40 -18.32 -10.09 11.34
N ALA A 41 -17.34 -11.01 11.44
CA ALA A 41 -15.95 -10.67 11.72
C ALA A 41 -15.38 -9.57 10.78
N SER A 42 -15.60 -9.70 9.46
CA SER A 42 -15.20 -8.65 8.48
C SER A 42 -15.86 -7.29 8.71
N LYS A 43 -17.09 -7.24 9.20
CA LYS A 43 -17.77 -5.97 9.52
C LYS A 43 -17.10 -5.29 10.70
N PHE A 44 -16.77 -6.05 11.74
CA PHE A 44 -16.04 -5.53 12.89
C PHE A 44 -14.63 -5.07 12.52
N GLY A 45 -13.92 -5.86 11.69
CA GLY A 45 -12.61 -5.49 11.14
C GLY A 45 -12.63 -4.15 10.40
N SER A 46 -13.67 -3.88 9.59
CA SER A 46 -13.78 -2.62 8.85
C SER A 46 -13.85 -1.37 9.73
N VAL A 47 -14.44 -1.48 10.93
CA VAL A 47 -14.47 -0.37 11.90
C VAL A 47 -13.07 0.00 12.36
N PHE A 48 -12.23 -0.99 12.66
CA PHE A 48 -10.83 -0.72 13.05
C PHE A 48 -10.02 -0.11 11.91
N ILE A 49 -10.29 -0.47 10.66
CA ILE A 49 -9.62 0.17 9.52
C ILE A 49 -10.00 1.65 9.46
N TYR A 50 -11.27 2.01 9.69
CA TYR A 50 -11.65 3.42 9.75
C TYR A 50 -11.00 4.17 10.91
N ILE A 51 -10.89 3.55 12.09
CA ILE A 51 -10.17 4.12 13.24
C ILE A 51 -8.69 4.32 12.89
N LEU A 52 -8.06 3.36 12.21
CA LEU A 52 -6.67 3.45 11.74
C LEU A 52 -6.49 4.66 10.80
N VAL A 53 -7.37 4.81 9.81
CA VAL A 53 -7.31 5.94 8.86
C VAL A 53 -7.49 7.27 9.57
N ALA A 54 -8.47 7.38 10.47
CA ALA A 54 -8.67 8.58 11.28
C ALA A 54 -7.41 8.89 12.11
N SER A 55 -6.80 7.88 12.72
CA SER A 55 -5.58 8.03 13.53
C SER A 55 -4.37 8.47 12.71
N ILE A 56 -4.23 8.00 11.47
CA ILE A 56 -3.18 8.46 10.55
C ILE A 56 -3.43 9.91 10.13
N GLY A 57 -4.68 10.24 9.77
CA GLY A 57 -5.07 11.60 9.39
C GLY A 57 -4.86 12.63 10.51
N MET A 58 -5.14 12.28 11.76
CA MET A 58 -4.92 13.17 12.92
C MET A 58 -3.45 13.48 13.19
N LYS A 59 -2.51 12.66 12.71
CA LYS A 59 -1.06 12.91 12.85
C LYS A 59 -0.49 13.82 11.77
N MET A 60 -1.29 14.18 10.76
CA MET A 60 -0.85 15.00 9.64
C MET A 60 -0.96 16.49 9.98
N ASP A 61 0.13 17.24 9.81
CA ASP A 61 0.13 18.70 9.88
C ASP A 61 0.05 19.30 8.47
N LEU A 62 -1.09 19.91 8.16
CA LEU A 62 -1.36 20.51 6.85
C LEU A 62 -0.68 21.88 6.67
N THR A 63 -0.20 22.50 7.75
CA THR A 63 0.43 23.83 7.67
C THR A 63 1.77 23.77 6.94
N LEU A 64 2.48 22.65 7.04
CA LEU A 64 3.76 22.37 6.36
C LEU A 64 3.68 22.47 4.83
N ILE A 65 2.49 22.38 4.26
CA ILE A 65 2.26 22.51 2.82
C ILE A 65 2.66 23.92 2.35
N PHE A 66 2.37 24.96 3.14
CA PHE A 66 2.67 26.35 2.78
C PHE A 66 4.17 26.66 2.78
N ASP A 67 4.94 25.95 3.61
CA ASP A 67 6.39 26.11 3.68
C ASP A 67 7.10 25.50 2.46
N ASN A 68 6.48 24.51 1.80
CA ASN A 68 7.10 23.74 0.73
C ASN A 68 6.17 23.54 -0.46
N LEU A 69 5.55 24.62 -0.94
CA LEU A 69 4.61 24.59 -2.07
C LEU A 69 5.19 23.89 -3.33
N TRP A 70 6.51 23.99 -3.55
CA TRP A 70 7.18 23.35 -4.68
C TRP A 70 7.10 21.81 -4.62
N LEU A 71 7.04 21.21 -3.42
CA LEU A 71 6.85 19.76 -3.27
C LEU A 71 5.48 19.29 -3.77
N ILE A 72 4.45 20.14 -3.70
CA ILE A 72 3.14 19.84 -4.28
C ILE A 72 3.25 19.69 -5.80
N VAL A 73 3.99 20.59 -6.45
CA VAL A 73 4.18 20.55 -7.92
C VAL A 73 4.88 19.25 -8.32
N ILE A 74 5.91 18.83 -7.58
CA ILE A 74 6.57 17.55 -7.80
C ILE A 74 5.62 16.38 -7.56
N GLY A 75 4.83 16.43 -6.49
CA GLY A 75 3.80 15.43 -6.21
C GLY A 75 2.79 15.32 -7.36
N LEU A 76 2.35 16.44 -7.94
CA LEU A 76 1.45 16.45 -9.09
C LEU A 76 2.08 15.82 -10.32
N VAL A 77 3.34 16.17 -10.64
CA VAL A 77 4.06 15.57 -11.77
C VAL A 77 4.22 14.06 -11.56
N TRP A 78 4.62 13.62 -10.36
CA TRP A 78 4.70 12.20 -10.01
C TRP A 78 3.36 11.51 -10.21
N MET A 79 2.28 12.05 -9.63
CA MET A 79 0.95 11.44 -9.70
C MET A 79 0.41 11.39 -11.12
N ALA A 80 0.70 12.39 -11.95
CA ALA A 80 0.35 12.39 -13.37
C ALA A 80 1.05 11.25 -14.13
N ILE A 81 2.36 11.08 -13.92
CA ILE A 81 3.14 9.99 -14.53
C ILE A 81 2.62 8.63 -14.06
N HIS A 82 2.44 8.47 -12.75
CA HIS A 82 1.94 7.23 -12.14
C HIS A 82 0.55 6.86 -12.66
N ALA A 83 -0.41 7.79 -12.62
CA ALA A 83 -1.76 7.55 -13.09
C ALA A 83 -1.79 7.26 -14.60
N GLY A 84 -1.03 8.01 -15.39
CA GLY A 84 -0.90 7.80 -16.83
C GLY A 84 -0.36 6.41 -17.16
N LEU A 85 0.71 5.98 -16.49
CA LEU A 85 1.29 4.65 -16.66
C LEU A 85 0.30 3.55 -16.26
N MET A 86 -0.36 3.70 -15.11
CA MET A 86 -1.33 2.71 -14.62
C MET A 86 -2.53 2.57 -15.58
N ILE A 87 -3.05 3.67 -16.13
CA ILE A 87 -4.13 3.65 -17.12
C ILE A 87 -3.65 2.99 -18.42
N LEU A 88 -2.45 3.33 -18.90
CA LEU A 88 -1.86 2.73 -20.10
C LEU A 88 -1.75 1.22 -19.97
N ILE A 89 -1.16 0.75 -18.87
CA ILE A 89 -0.99 -0.69 -18.61
C ILE A 89 -2.34 -1.37 -18.44
N ALA A 90 -3.27 -0.78 -17.70
CA ALA A 90 -4.62 -1.34 -17.53
C ALA A 90 -5.33 -1.52 -18.88
N LYS A 91 -5.17 -0.57 -19.81
CA LYS A 91 -5.73 -0.69 -21.16
C LYS A 91 -5.03 -1.76 -22.01
N LEU A 92 -3.70 -1.87 -21.91
CA LEU A 92 -2.92 -2.86 -22.66
C LEU A 92 -3.30 -4.29 -22.28
N ILE A 93 -3.42 -4.57 -20.98
CA ILE A 93 -3.75 -5.92 -20.48
C ILE A 93 -5.26 -6.15 -20.32
N ARG A 94 -6.09 -5.15 -20.65
CA ARG A 94 -7.55 -5.18 -20.47
C ARG A 94 -7.95 -5.52 -19.02
N ALA A 95 -7.28 -4.89 -18.05
CA ALA A 95 -7.54 -5.14 -16.64
C ALA A 95 -8.90 -4.54 -16.20
N PRO A 96 -9.65 -5.23 -15.31
CA PRO A 96 -10.81 -4.64 -14.65
C PRO A 96 -10.41 -3.48 -13.73
N TYR A 97 -11.32 -2.51 -13.59
CA TYR A 97 -11.12 -1.32 -12.76
C TYR A 97 -10.76 -1.62 -11.30
N PHE A 98 -11.22 -2.75 -10.76
CA PHE A 98 -10.86 -3.22 -9.43
C PHE A 98 -9.34 -3.31 -9.23
N PHE A 99 -8.62 -3.96 -10.14
CA PHE A 99 -7.16 -4.12 -10.02
C PHE A 99 -6.42 -2.80 -10.18
N LEU A 100 -6.92 -1.92 -11.05
CA LEU A 100 -6.36 -0.58 -11.23
C LEU A 100 -6.49 0.25 -9.94
N ALA A 101 -7.68 0.28 -9.35
CA ALA A 101 -7.97 1.08 -8.16
C ALA A 101 -7.20 0.59 -6.93
N VAL A 102 -7.29 -0.70 -6.61
CA VAL A 102 -6.62 -1.27 -5.43
C VAL A 102 -5.09 -1.30 -5.63
N GLY A 103 -4.62 -1.65 -6.83
CA GLY A 103 -3.19 -1.67 -7.15
C GLY A 103 -2.54 -0.29 -7.10
N SER A 104 -3.21 0.74 -7.62
CA SER A 104 -2.69 2.11 -7.52
C SER A 104 -2.61 2.57 -6.06
N GLN A 105 -3.63 2.27 -5.25
CA GLN A 105 -3.62 2.65 -3.84
C GLN A 105 -2.59 1.88 -3.02
N ALA A 106 -2.33 0.61 -3.35
CA ALA A 106 -1.25 -0.16 -2.72
C ALA A 106 0.13 0.49 -2.92
N ASN A 107 0.36 1.16 -4.05
CA ASN A 107 1.65 1.78 -4.36
C ASN A 107 1.79 3.22 -3.84
N VAL A 108 0.71 4.03 -3.86
CA VAL A 108 0.77 5.45 -3.46
C VAL A 108 0.32 5.66 -2.04
N GLY A 109 -0.87 5.14 -1.69
CA GLY A 109 -1.48 5.39 -0.39
C GLY A 109 -1.30 4.25 0.63
N GLY A 110 -0.62 3.18 0.23
CA GLY A 110 -0.13 2.10 1.09
C GLY A 110 -1.17 1.50 2.03
N ALA A 111 -0.72 1.24 3.26
CA ALA A 111 -1.49 0.57 4.31
C ALA A 111 -2.76 1.31 4.75
N ALA A 112 -2.80 2.63 4.55
CA ALA A 112 -3.90 3.47 5.00
C ALA A 112 -5.11 3.39 4.05
N SER A 113 -4.87 3.37 2.74
CA SER A 113 -5.91 3.63 1.74
C SER A 113 -6.21 2.44 0.83
N ALA A 114 -5.23 1.56 0.56
CA ALA A 114 -5.47 0.35 -0.23
C ALA A 114 -6.56 -0.56 0.36
N PRO A 115 -6.62 -0.79 1.69
CA PRO A 115 -7.68 -1.60 2.29
C PRO A 115 -9.05 -0.93 2.22
N ILE A 116 -9.09 0.40 2.28
CA ILE A 116 -10.34 1.18 2.17
C ILE A 116 -10.90 1.10 0.77
N VAL A 117 -10.06 1.29 -0.25
CA VAL A 117 -10.50 1.19 -1.64
C VAL A 117 -10.89 -0.24 -1.99
N ALA A 118 -10.22 -1.25 -1.44
CA ALA A 118 -10.61 -2.65 -1.62
C ALA A 118 -11.95 -2.97 -0.91
N SER A 119 -12.15 -2.49 0.32
CA SER A 119 -13.36 -2.74 1.11
C SER A 119 -14.61 -2.09 0.52
N ALA A 120 -14.43 -0.99 -0.24
CA ALA A 120 -15.50 -0.37 -1.01
C ALA A 120 -16.08 -1.30 -2.10
N PHE A 121 -15.29 -2.25 -2.62
CA PHE A 121 -15.80 -3.30 -3.53
C PHE A 121 -16.43 -4.45 -2.76
N HIS A 122 -15.76 -4.94 -1.72
CA HIS A 122 -16.33 -5.92 -0.80
C HIS A 122 -15.53 -5.92 0.52
N PRO A 123 -16.18 -5.94 1.70
CA PRO A 123 -15.46 -5.86 2.99
C PRO A 123 -14.36 -6.90 3.17
N SER A 124 -14.56 -8.13 2.67
CA SER A 124 -13.55 -9.19 2.76
C SER A 124 -12.29 -8.95 1.91
N LEU A 125 -12.33 -7.99 0.97
CA LEU A 125 -11.17 -7.62 0.14
C LEU A 125 -10.22 -6.66 0.85
N ALA A 126 -10.59 -6.13 2.02
CA ALA A 126 -9.73 -5.25 2.80
C ALA A 126 -8.36 -5.90 3.09
N THR A 127 -8.36 -7.19 3.45
CA THR A 127 -7.14 -7.98 3.71
C THR A 127 -6.27 -8.11 2.47
N VAL A 128 -6.87 -8.29 1.29
CA VAL A 128 -6.16 -8.30 0.01
C VAL A 128 -5.50 -6.96 -0.26
N GLY A 129 -6.21 -5.85 0.00
CA GLY A 129 -5.64 -4.49 -0.11
C GLY A 129 -4.45 -4.26 0.82
N VAL A 130 -4.52 -4.74 2.07
CA VAL A 130 -3.40 -4.67 3.03
C VAL A 130 -2.18 -5.46 2.53
N LEU A 131 -2.39 -6.69 2.07
CA LEU A 131 -1.30 -7.53 1.55
C LEU A 131 -0.65 -6.91 0.31
N LEU A 132 -1.46 -6.37 -0.59
CA LEU A 132 -0.97 -5.70 -1.79
C LEU A 132 -0.14 -4.46 -1.43
N ALA A 133 -0.54 -3.70 -0.41
CA ALA A 133 0.24 -2.56 0.08
C ALA A 133 1.59 -2.97 0.68
N VAL A 134 1.65 -4.07 1.44
CA VAL A 134 2.92 -4.60 1.97
C VAL A 134 3.83 -5.06 0.83
N PHE A 135 3.27 -5.73 -0.17
CA PHE A 135 4.02 -6.16 -1.34
C PHE A 135 4.53 -4.97 -2.17
N GLY A 136 3.68 -3.96 -2.37
CA GLY A 136 4.05 -2.70 -3.01
C GLY A 136 5.18 -1.99 -2.27
N TYR A 137 5.16 -1.98 -0.94
CA TYR A 137 6.25 -1.44 -0.11
C TYR A 137 7.57 -2.21 -0.32
N ALA A 138 7.53 -3.54 -0.36
CA ALA A 138 8.73 -4.35 -0.59
C ALA A 138 9.33 -4.09 -1.98
N ILE A 139 8.52 -4.11 -3.04
CA ILE A 139 8.97 -3.79 -4.40
C ILE A 139 9.46 -2.35 -4.49
N GLY A 140 8.70 -1.39 -3.94
CA GLY A 140 9.03 0.02 -3.95
C GLY A 140 10.36 0.31 -3.28
N THR A 141 10.68 -0.38 -2.18
CA THR A 141 11.97 -0.29 -1.50
C THR A 141 13.11 -0.71 -2.43
N VAL A 142 12.98 -1.85 -3.10
CA VAL A 142 13.99 -2.32 -4.06
C VAL A 142 14.13 -1.36 -5.25
N GLY A 143 13.01 -0.89 -5.78
CA GLY A 143 12.96 0.09 -6.87
C GLY A 143 13.62 1.41 -6.50
N ALA A 144 13.38 1.93 -5.29
CA ALA A 144 13.98 3.16 -4.80
C ALA A 144 15.51 3.05 -4.68
N ILE A 145 16.02 1.89 -4.23
CA ILE A 145 17.45 1.62 -4.18
C ILE A 145 18.04 1.58 -5.58
N LEU A 146 17.36 0.94 -6.53
CA LEU A 146 17.79 0.92 -7.93
C LEU A 146 17.83 2.33 -8.51
N CYS A 147 16.80 3.15 -8.28
CA CYS A 147 16.80 4.56 -8.69
C CYS A 147 17.96 5.34 -8.05
N THR A 148 18.26 5.10 -6.77
CA THR A 148 19.39 5.73 -6.07
C THR A 148 20.72 5.36 -6.73
N VAL A 149 20.91 4.09 -7.08
CA VAL A 149 22.12 3.63 -7.78
C VAL A 149 22.22 4.27 -9.17
N LEU A 150 21.13 4.32 -9.94
CA LEU A 150 21.12 4.97 -11.25
C LEU A 150 21.45 6.47 -11.16
N MET A 151 20.93 7.16 -10.14
CA MET A 151 21.26 8.57 -9.88
C MET A 151 22.73 8.75 -9.53
N GLN A 152 23.32 7.89 -8.68
CA GLN A 152 24.75 7.94 -8.36
C GLN A 152 25.63 7.75 -9.60
N LEU A 153 25.25 6.83 -10.49
CA LEU A 153 25.97 6.60 -11.74
C LEU A 153 25.85 7.81 -12.69
N ALA A 154 24.66 8.39 -12.79
CA ALA A 154 24.41 9.55 -13.64
C ALA A 154 25.06 10.85 -13.11
N SER A 155 25.20 11.00 -11.79
CA SER A 155 25.83 12.17 -11.16
C SER A 155 27.35 12.05 -11.00
N ALA A 156 27.93 10.89 -11.33
CA ALA A 156 29.38 10.67 -11.30
C ALA A 156 30.09 11.21 -12.56
N VAL A 157 29.37 11.97 -13.40
CA VAL A 157 29.87 12.80 -14.50
C VAL A 157 29.81 14.25 -14.07
#